data_AF-A0A060WLR0-F1
#
_entry.id   AF-A0A060WLR0-F1
#
_cell.length_a   1.000
_cell.length_b   1.000
_cell.length_c   1.000
_cell.angle_alpha   90.00
_cell.angle_beta   90.00
_cell.angle_gamma   90.00
#
_symmetry.space_group_name_H-M   'P 1'
#
loop_
_entity.id
_entity.type
_entity.pdbx_description
1 polymer ?
#
loop_
_entity_poly.entity_id
_entity_poly.type
_entity_poly.pdbx_seq_one_letter_code
_entity_poly.pdbx_strand_id
1 'polypeptide(L)'
;MVKTHTFYWTVLGLVALNTLCVAIVHHNQPHWLSVFLYYAEFLFLGLFLTEMCLKMYSLGPRLYFHSAFNRFDCGVIVGSIFEVMWGFFRPDMSFGISVLRALRLLRIFKITKYWASLRNLVVSLMNSMKSIISLIFLLFLFILVFALLGMQLFGGRFIFEDYTPTNFDTFPAAIMTVFQVWLNSIVLIE
;
A
#
# COMPACT_ATOMS: atom_id res chain seq x y z
N MET A 1 -25.02 20.07 3.50
CA MET A 1 -24.58 19.59 2.17
C MET A 1 -23.72 18.32 2.18
N VAL A 2 -22.94 18.01 3.23
CA VAL A 2 -22.10 16.77 3.28
C VAL A 2 -22.86 15.48 3.70
N LYS A 3 -24.09 15.59 4.21
CA LYS A 3 -24.91 14.44 4.65
C LYS A 3 -25.85 13.88 3.58
N THR A 4 -25.85 14.45 2.37
CA THR A 4 -26.79 14.03 1.32
C THR A 4 -26.32 12.73 0.68
N HIS A 5 -27.22 11.78 0.47
CA HIS A 5 -26.93 10.52 -0.23
C HIS A 5 -26.20 10.73 -1.57
N THR A 6 -26.47 11.85 -2.25
CA THR A 6 -25.79 12.28 -3.47
C THR A 6 -24.28 12.43 -3.29
N PHE A 7 -23.82 13.03 -2.17
CA PHE A 7 -22.39 13.21 -1.91
C PHE A 7 -21.65 11.88 -1.69
N TYR A 8 -22.34 10.90 -1.11
CA TYR A 8 -21.82 9.55 -0.95
C TYR A 8 -21.60 8.88 -2.32
N TRP A 9 -22.62 8.88 -3.17
CA TRP A 9 -22.56 8.24 -4.49
C TRP A 9 -21.59 8.93 -5.43
N THR A 10 -21.45 10.26 -5.36
CA THR A 10 -20.47 11.00 -6.17
C THR A 10 -19.03 10.64 -5.79
N VAL A 11 -18.69 10.63 -4.49
CA VAL A 11 -17.34 10.26 -4.06
C VAL A 11 -17.03 8.80 -4.42
N LEU A 12 -18.00 7.89 -4.22
CA LEU A 12 -17.83 6.49 -4.59
C LEU A 12 -17.58 6.34 -6.10
N GLY A 13 -18.36 7.05 -6.93
CA GLY A 13 -18.18 7.08 -8.38
C GLY A 13 -16.81 7.63 -8.79
N LEU A 14 -16.33 8.70 -8.14
CA LEU A 14 -15.00 9.27 -8.39
C LEU A 14 -13.87 8.28 -8.05
N VAL A 15 -14.00 7.55 -6.94
CA VAL A 15 -13.01 6.52 -6.55
C VAL A 15 -13.03 5.36 -7.54
N ALA A 16 -14.22 4.91 -7.97
CA ALA A 16 -14.35 3.84 -8.95
C ALA A 16 -13.74 4.24 -10.31
N LEU A 17 -14.07 5.43 -10.81
CA LEU A 17 -13.49 5.97 -12.05
C LEU A 17 -11.97 6.13 -11.96
N ASN A 18 -11.45 6.66 -10.84
CA ASN A 18 -10.01 6.77 -10.64
C ASN A 18 -9.34 5.39 -10.66
N THR A 19 -9.96 4.40 -10.02
CA THR A 19 -9.45 3.01 -9.99
C THR A 19 -9.46 2.40 -11.38
N LEU A 20 -10.51 2.62 -12.18
CA LEU A 20 -10.59 2.16 -13.57
C LEU A 20 -9.49 2.79 -14.43
N CYS A 21 -9.24 4.10 -14.31
CA CYS A 21 -8.14 4.76 -15.02
C CYS A 21 -6.79 4.13 -14.67
N VAL A 22 -6.56 3.78 -13.40
CA VAL A 22 -5.33 3.09 -12.98
C VAL A 22 -5.27 1.66 -13.52
N ALA A 23 -6.40 0.95 -13.58
CA ALA A 23 -6.48 -0.42 -14.08
C ALA A 23 -6.26 -0.55 -15.60
N ILE A 24 -6.58 0.51 -16.37
CA ILE A 24 -6.40 0.53 -17.83
C ILE A 24 -4.92 0.62 -18.24
N VAL A 25 -4.03 1.08 -17.34
CA VAL A 25 -2.60 1.20 -17.64
C VAL A 25 -2.01 -0.15 -18.05
N HIS A 26 -1.40 -0.22 -19.24
CA HIS A 26 -0.80 -1.45 -19.76
C HIS A 26 0.56 -1.19 -20.43
N HIS A 27 1.37 -2.24 -20.56
CA HIS A 27 2.64 -2.17 -21.26
C HIS A 27 2.41 -1.91 -22.76
N ASN A 28 3.27 -1.11 -23.40
CA ASN A 28 3.14 -0.66 -24.79
C ASN A 28 1.83 0.06 -25.13
N GLN A 29 1.36 0.94 -24.23
CA GLN A 29 0.16 1.74 -24.46
C GLN A 29 0.37 2.90 -25.44
N PRO A 30 -0.66 3.28 -26.21
CA PRO A 30 -0.56 4.36 -27.18
C PRO A 30 -0.41 5.73 -26.51
N HIS A 31 0.28 6.65 -27.19
CA HIS A 31 0.64 7.96 -26.61
C HIS A 31 -0.57 8.77 -26.15
N TRP A 32 -1.69 8.75 -26.91
CA TRP A 32 -2.89 9.49 -26.52
C TRP A 32 -3.45 9.01 -25.17
N LEU A 33 -3.39 7.70 -24.90
CA LEU A 33 -3.90 7.11 -23.66
C LEU A 33 -3.04 7.53 -22.47
N SER A 34 -1.71 7.53 -22.64
CA SER A 34 -0.78 8.04 -21.62
C SER A 34 -1.07 9.50 -21.25
N VAL A 35 -1.28 10.35 -22.26
CA VAL A 35 -1.60 11.77 -22.04
C VAL A 35 -2.95 11.95 -21.36
N PHE A 36 -3.97 11.20 -21.80
CA PHE A 36 -5.29 11.23 -21.16
C PHE A 36 -5.23 10.82 -19.68
N LEU A 37 -4.55 9.72 -19.37
CA LEU A 37 -4.42 9.21 -18.00
C LEU A 37 -3.64 10.20 -17.10
N TYR A 38 -2.65 10.89 -17.65
CA TYR A 38 -1.92 11.94 -16.94
C TYR A 38 -2.82 13.12 -16.54
N TYR A 39 -3.63 13.63 -17.47
CA TYR A 39 -4.58 14.71 -17.15
C TYR A 39 -5.70 14.23 -16.22
N ALA A 40 -6.20 13.01 -16.40
CA ALA A 40 -7.20 12.42 -15.53
C ALA A 40 -6.70 12.30 -14.08
N GLU A 41 -5.43 11.92 -13.89
CA GLU A 41 -4.82 11.87 -12.58
C GLU A 41 -4.83 13.23 -11.87
N PHE A 42 -4.41 14.29 -12.56
CA PHE A 42 -4.42 15.65 -12.01
C PHE A 42 -5.85 16.10 -11.67
N LEU A 43 -6.82 15.78 -12.54
CA LEU A 43 -8.24 16.06 -12.32
C LEU A 43 -8.77 15.35 -11.06
N PHE A 44 -8.54 14.05 -10.92
CA PHE A 44 -8.99 13.29 -9.75
C PHE A 44 -8.33 13.78 -8.46
N LEU A 45 -7.04 14.14 -8.51
CA LEU A 45 -6.35 14.73 -7.36
C LEU A 45 -7.01 16.06 -6.93
N GLY A 46 -7.29 16.95 -7.88
CA GLY A 46 -7.99 18.21 -7.60
C GLY A 46 -9.39 18.01 -7.01
N LEU A 47 -10.14 17.03 -7.52
CA LEU A 47 -11.48 16.69 -7.00
C LEU A 47 -11.41 16.13 -5.57
N PHE A 48 -10.47 15.22 -5.29
CA PHE A 48 -10.30 14.67 -3.94
C PHE A 48 -9.72 15.67 -2.95
N LEU A 49 -8.86 16.59 -3.40
CA LEU A 49 -8.40 17.70 -2.58
C LEU A 49 -9.57 18.61 -2.20
N THR A 50 -10.44 18.93 -3.16
CA THR A 50 -11.65 19.73 -2.91
C THR A 50 -12.58 19.03 -1.93
N GLU A 51 -12.82 17.73 -2.11
CA GLU A 51 -13.58 16.90 -1.17
C GLU A 51 -13.02 16.98 0.26
N MET A 52 -11.69 16.85 0.40
CA MET A 52 -10.99 16.93 1.68
C MET A 52 -11.17 18.31 2.33
N CYS A 53 -10.97 19.39 1.56
CA CYS A 53 -11.14 20.77 2.04
C CYS A 53 -12.57 21.03 2.51
N LEU A 54 -13.58 20.59 1.74
CA LEU A 54 -14.99 20.73 2.11
C LEU A 54 -15.32 19.99 3.41
N LYS A 55 -14.77 18.78 3.60
CA LYS A 55 -14.93 18.03 4.85
C LYS A 55 -14.25 18.73 6.02
N MET A 56 -13.03 19.23 5.84
CA MET A 56 -12.29 19.92 6.88
C MET A 56 -12.99 21.22 7.30
N TYR A 57 -13.55 21.98 6.35
CA TYR A 57 -14.34 23.17 6.63
C TYR A 57 -15.66 22.84 7.36
N SER A 58 -16.36 21.78 6.93
CA SER A 58 -17.67 21.42 7.48
C SER A 58 -17.61 20.79 8.88
N LEU A 59 -16.57 19.98 9.17
CA LEU A 59 -16.42 19.29 10.46
C LEU A 59 -15.50 20.05 11.44
N GLY A 60 -14.69 20.97 10.93
CA GLY A 60 -13.59 21.58 11.67
C GLY A 60 -12.36 20.66 11.75
N PRO A 61 -11.13 21.23 11.82
CA PRO A 61 -9.89 20.47 11.75
C PRO A 61 -9.72 19.47 12.91
N ARG A 62 -10.10 19.86 14.14
CA ARG A 62 -9.98 18.99 15.33
C ARG A 62 -10.80 17.70 15.19
N LEU A 63 -12.05 17.81 14.76
CA LEU A 63 -12.93 16.66 14.61
C LEU A 63 -12.55 15.82 13.38
N TYR A 64 -12.03 16.46 12.33
CA TYR A 64 -11.54 15.78 11.14
C TYR A 64 -10.40 14.81 11.48
N PHE A 65 -9.38 15.26 12.22
CA PHE A 65 -8.20 14.44 12.57
C PHE A 65 -8.44 13.37 13.64
N HIS A 66 -9.56 13.45 14.37
CA HIS A 66 -9.94 12.41 15.33
C HIS A 66 -10.36 11.10 14.63
N SER A 67 -10.90 11.16 13.41
CA SER A 67 -11.28 9.97 12.66
C SER A 67 -10.08 9.36 11.92
N ALA A 68 -9.78 8.09 12.19
CA ALA A 68 -8.67 7.37 11.54
C ALA A 68 -8.81 7.35 10.01
N PHE A 69 -10.01 7.12 9.48
CA PHE A 69 -10.26 7.11 8.02
C PHE A 69 -10.02 8.47 7.35
N ASN A 70 -10.35 9.57 8.04
CA ASN A 70 -10.07 10.91 7.53
C ASN A 70 -8.57 11.24 7.57
N ARG A 71 -7.87 10.80 8.63
CA ARG A 71 -6.41 10.95 8.73
C ARG A 71 -5.69 10.18 7.61
N PHE A 72 -6.14 8.97 7.32
CA PHE A 72 -5.64 8.16 6.21
C PHE A 72 -5.87 8.86 4.87
N ASP A 73 -7.09 9.33 4.60
CA ASP A 73 -7.44 10.09 3.40
C ASP A 73 -6.51 11.31 3.21
N CYS A 74 -6.32 12.11 4.26
CA CYS A 74 -5.40 13.24 4.24
C CYS A 74 -3.96 12.83 3.88
N GLY A 75 -3.45 11.75 4.47
CA GLY A 75 -2.13 11.21 4.14
C GLY A 75 -1.99 10.80 2.67
N VAL A 76 -3.03 10.16 2.09
CA VAL A 76 -3.04 9.77 0.67
C VAL A 76 -3.03 11.00 -0.25
N ILE A 77 -3.79 12.05 0.08
CA ILE A 77 -3.83 13.29 -0.70
C ILE A 77 -2.52 14.05 -0.60
N VAL A 78 -1.94 14.18 0.60
CA VAL A 78 -0.63 14.82 0.79
C VAL A 78 0.46 14.06 0.04
N GLY A 79 0.48 12.72 0.13
CA GLY A 79 1.42 11.88 -0.62
C GLY A 79 1.27 12.03 -2.14
N SER A 80 0.03 12.19 -2.63
CA SER A 80 -0.23 12.44 -4.05
C SER A 80 0.25 13.82 -4.51
N ILE A 81 0.07 14.86 -3.68
CA ILE A 81 0.61 16.20 -3.97
C ILE A 81 2.13 16.15 -4.01
N PHE A 82 2.74 15.47 -3.03
CA PHE A 82 4.19 15.31 -2.98
C PHE A 82 4.73 14.60 -4.22
N GLU A 83 4.04 13.56 -4.71
CA GLU A 83 4.42 12.86 -5.94
C GLU A 83 4.42 13.79 -7.16
N VAL A 84 3.36 14.58 -7.36
CA VAL A 84 3.29 15.57 -8.45
C VAL A 84 4.39 16.63 -8.33
N MET A 85 4.61 17.16 -7.13
CA MET A 85 5.67 18.16 -6.89
C MET A 85 7.06 17.59 -7.12
N TRP A 86 7.31 16.36 -6.67
CA TRP A 86 8.59 15.69 -6.84
C TRP A 86 8.89 15.40 -8.31
N GLY A 87 7.88 14.98 -9.07
CA GLY A 87 7.99 14.79 -10.52
C GLY A 87 8.34 16.07 -11.28
N PHE A 88 7.93 17.23 -10.77
CA PHE A 88 8.29 18.53 -11.37
C PHE A 88 9.72 18.97 -11.03
N PHE A 89 10.21 18.71 -9.81
CA PHE A 89 11.54 19.13 -9.37
C PHE A 89 12.69 18.23 -9.82
N ARG A 90 12.46 16.93 -10.00
CA ARG A 90 13.50 15.92 -10.30
C ARG A 90 13.01 14.91 -11.35
N PRO A 91 12.93 15.28 -12.64
CA PRO A 91 12.47 14.37 -13.69
C PRO A 91 13.37 13.13 -13.88
N ASP A 92 14.65 13.19 -13.49
CA ASP A 92 15.65 12.14 -13.78
C ASP A 92 15.75 11.01 -12.73
N MET A 93 15.05 11.10 -11.59
CA MET A 93 15.13 10.12 -10.50
C MET A 93 14.05 9.04 -10.63
N SER A 94 14.34 7.94 -11.33
CA SER A 94 13.34 6.93 -11.73
C SER A 94 12.82 6.01 -10.60
N PHE A 95 13.63 5.70 -9.59
CA PHE A 95 13.32 4.61 -8.66
C PHE A 95 12.24 4.98 -7.62
N GLY A 96 12.35 6.17 -7.01
CA GLY A 96 11.39 6.63 -6.00
C GLY A 96 10.01 6.96 -6.58
N ILE A 97 9.97 7.50 -7.80
CA ILE A 97 8.73 7.92 -8.47
C ILE A 97 7.80 6.72 -8.72
N SER A 98 8.34 5.54 -9.02
CA SER A 98 7.52 4.34 -9.27
C SER A 98 6.75 3.88 -8.03
N VAL A 99 7.37 3.93 -6.85
CA VAL A 99 6.70 3.59 -5.58
C VAL A 99 5.68 4.66 -5.20
N LEU A 100 6.02 5.94 -5.37
CA LEU A 100 5.09 7.04 -5.11
C LEU A 100 3.86 6.99 -6.03
N ARG A 101 4.04 6.61 -7.30
CA ARG A 101 2.93 6.35 -8.22
C ARG A 101 2.00 5.27 -7.70
N ALA A 102 2.51 4.20 -7.08
CA ALA A 102 1.68 3.14 -6.51
C ALA A 102 0.80 3.63 -5.33
N LEU A 103 1.16 4.71 -4.64
CA LEU A 103 0.34 5.28 -3.56
C LEU A 103 -1.07 5.69 -4.02
N ARG A 104 -1.26 5.98 -5.32
CA ARG A 104 -2.60 6.26 -5.86
C ARG A 104 -3.57 5.10 -5.68
N LEU A 105 -3.08 3.85 -5.63
CA LEU A 105 -3.89 2.67 -5.37
C LEU A 105 -4.53 2.72 -3.98
N LEU A 106 -3.91 3.42 -3.03
CA LEU A 106 -4.47 3.61 -1.69
C LEU A 106 -5.80 4.38 -1.72
N ARG A 107 -6.11 5.12 -2.78
CA ARG A 107 -7.40 5.83 -2.93
C ARG A 107 -8.57 4.85 -2.98
N ILE A 108 -8.38 3.61 -3.44
CA ILE A 108 -9.44 2.58 -3.43
C ILE A 108 -9.90 2.27 -1.99
N PHE A 109 -9.02 2.44 -0.99
CA PHE A 109 -9.39 2.25 0.41
C PHE A 109 -10.38 3.31 0.89
N LYS A 110 -10.62 4.42 0.18
CA LYS A 110 -11.74 5.32 0.50
C LYS A 110 -13.09 4.59 0.52
N ILE A 111 -13.25 3.53 -0.29
CA ILE A 111 -14.46 2.69 -0.30
C ILE A 111 -14.73 2.08 1.09
N THR A 112 -13.68 1.74 1.85
CA THR A 112 -13.81 1.16 3.21
C THR A 112 -14.57 2.08 4.17
N LYS A 113 -14.50 3.40 3.99
CA LYS A 113 -15.23 4.36 4.81
C LYS A 113 -16.74 4.31 4.55
N TYR A 114 -17.10 4.00 3.31
CA TYR A 114 -18.45 4.09 2.76
C TYR A 114 -19.20 2.74 2.84
N TRP A 115 -18.49 1.62 2.67
CA TRP A 115 -19.02 0.27 2.85
C TRP A 115 -18.99 -0.16 4.31
N ALA A 116 -20.14 -0.20 4.96
CA ALA A 116 -20.26 -0.51 6.39
C ALA A 116 -19.64 -1.87 6.77
N SER A 117 -19.89 -2.93 5.99
CA SER A 117 -19.31 -4.25 6.25
C SER A 117 -17.78 -4.23 6.17
N LEU A 118 -17.22 -3.61 5.12
CA LEU A 118 -15.77 -3.49 4.95
C LEU A 118 -15.15 -2.60 6.04
N ARG A 119 -15.84 -1.52 6.42
CA ARG A 119 -15.43 -0.65 7.54
C ARG A 119 -15.31 -1.44 8.84
N ASN A 120 -16.31 -2.25 9.16
CA ASN A 120 -16.35 -3.03 10.38
C ASN A 120 -15.23 -4.07 10.40
N LEU A 121 -14.95 -4.71 9.25
CA LEU A 121 -13.80 -5.62 9.11
C LEU A 121 -12.48 -4.89 9.38
N VAL A 122 -12.26 -3.73 8.75
CA VAL A 122 -11.03 -2.94 8.96
C VAL A 122 -10.90 -2.49 10.42
N VAL A 123 -11.98 -2.00 11.04
CA VAL A 123 -11.96 -1.58 12.45
C VAL A 123 -11.70 -2.77 13.38
N SER A 124 -12.31 -3.92 13.12
CA SER A 124 -12.06 -5.12 13.90
C SER A 124 -10.62 -5.59 13.77
N LEU A 125 -10.04 -5.52 12.57
CA LEU A 125 -8.63 -5.81 12.34
C LEU A 125 -7.75 -4.83 13.12
N MET A 126 -8.05 -3.52 13.05
CA MET A 126 -7.32 -2.47 13.77
C MET A 126 -7.32 -2.70 15.28
N ASN A 127 -8.43 -3.17 15.85
CA ASN A 127 -8.52 -3.48 17.28
C ASN A 127 -7.62 -4.65 17.69
N SER A 128 -7.43 -5.62 16.80
CA SER A 128 -6.56 -6.78 17.05
C SER A 128 -5.09 -6.54 16.70
N MET A 129 -4.73 -5.38 16.14
CA MET A 129 -3.37 -5.09 15.66
C MET A 129 -2.30 -5.26 16.73
N LYS A 130 -2.56 -4.83 17.97
CA LYS A 130 -1.56 -4.97 19.05
C LYS A 130 -1.19 -6.44 19.30
N SER A 131 -2.19 -7.32 19.31
CA SER A 131 -1.98 -8.77 19.46
C SER A 131 -1.30 -9.38 18.25
N ILE A 132 -1.72 -8.98 17.04
CA ILE A 132 -1.10 -9.42 15.78
C ILE A 132 0.38 -9.04 15.74
N ILE A 133 0.74 -7.81 16.12
CA ILE A 133 2.12 -7.34 16.17
C ILE A 133 2.95 -8.20 17.13
N SER A 134 2.40 -8.55 18.30
CA SER A 134 3.09 -9.41 19.25
C SER A 134 3.39 -10.80 18.67
N LEU A 135 2.43 -11.37 17.92
CA LEU A 135 2.60 -12.66 17.26
C LEU A 135 3.62 -12.59 16.11
N ILE A 136 3.54 -11.55 15.27
CA ILE A 136 4.50 -11.32 14.18
C ILE A 136 5.92 -11.14 14.75
N PHE A 137 6.06 -10.40 15.85
CA PHE A 137 7.36 -10.20 16.50
C PHE A 137 7.95 -11.52 17.02
N LEU A 138 7.12 -12.36 17.66
CA LEU A 138 7.54 -13.69 18.10
C LEU A 138 7.95 -14.58 16.92
N LEU A 139 7.16 -14.58 15.84
CA LEU A 139 7.47 -15.31 14.61
C LEU A 139 8.78 -14.83 13.99
N PHE A 140 9.01 -13.52 13.96
CA PHE A 140 10.25 -12.94 13.46
C PHE A 140 11.46 -13.37 14.31
N LEU A 141 11.33 -13.37 15.64
CA LEU A 141 12.38 -13.85 16.54
C LEU A 141 12.69 -15.34 16.30
N PHE A 142 11.67 -16.16 16.10
CA PHE A 142 11.82 -17.57 15.75
C PHE A 142 12.61 -17.72 14.44
N ILE A 143 12.18 -17.03 13.36
CA ILE A 143 12.89 -17.05 12.07
C ILE A 143 14.34 -16.63 12.24
N LEU A 144 14.62 -15.61 13.07
CA LEU A 144 15.97 -15.13 13.34
C LEU A 144 16.85 -16.21 13.99
N VAL A 145 16.34 -16.91 15.01
CA VAL A 145 17.09 -18.00 15.67
C VAL A 145 17.46 -19.09 14.68
N PHE A 146 16.50 -19.55 13.85
CA PHE A 146 16.76 -20.58 12.84
C PHE A 146 17.68 -20.10 11.71
N ALA A 147 17.59 -18.82 11.33
CA ALA A 147 18.49 -18.25 10.34
C ALA A 147 19.93 -18.24 10.86
N LEU A 148 20.16 -17.82 12.10
CA LEU A 148 21.49 -17.84 12.73
C LEU A 148 22.05 -19.27 12.87
N LEU A 149 21.22 -20.23 13.30
CA LEU A 149 21.61 -21.64 13.37
C LEU A 149 21.96 -22.20 11.98
N GLY A 150 21.13 -21.90 10.98
CA GLY A 150 21.37 -22.31 9.60
C GLY A 150 22.66 -21.75 9.03
N MET A 151 23.01 -20.49 9.32
CA MET A 151 24.31 -19.93 8.95
C MET A 151 25.48 -20.65 9.61
N GLN A 152 25.38 -20.99 10.91
CA GLN A 152 26.45 -21.70 11.61
C GLN A 152 26.65 -23.14 11.10
N LEU A 153 25.56 -23.82 10.73
CA LEU A 153 25.60 -25.22 10.30
C LEU A 153 25.91 -25.37 8.81
N PHE A 154 25.34 -24.50 7.98
CA PHE A 154 25.29 -24.66 6.52
C PHE A 154 25.95 -23.51 5.74
N GLY A 155 26.39 -22.45 6.41
CA GLY A 155 27.07 -21.32 5.77
C GLY A 155 28.38 -21.76 5.10
N GLY A 156 28.55 -21.41 3.83
CA GLY A 156 29.72 -21.73 3.01
C GLY A 156 29.85 -23.20 2.62
N ARG A 157 28.87 -24.06 2.94
CA ARG A 157 28.92 -25.50 2.68
C ARG A 157 28.32 -25.90 1.33
N PHE A 158 27.39 -25.10 0.79
CA PHE A 158 26.58 -25.45 -0.38
C PHE A 158 26.77 -24.44 -1.52
N ILE A 159 27.99 -24.36 -2.06
CA ILE A 159 28.31 -23.55 -3.23
C ILE A 159 28.29 -24.47 -4.46
N PHE A 160 27.21 -24.43 -5.22
CA PHE A 160 27.09 -25.15 -6.50
C PHE A 160 27.34 -24.16 -7.65
N GLU A 161 28.09 -24.57 -8.68
CA GLU A 161 28.51 -23.72 -9.80
C GLU A 161 27.33 -23.15 -10.61
N ASP A 162 26.17 -23.82 -10.59
CA ASP A 162 25.10 -23.53 -11.56
C ASP A 162 24.00 -22.56 -11.09
N TYR A 163 23.83 -22.30 -9.78
CA TYR A 163 22.95 -21.28 -9.14
C TYR A 163 22.43 -21.75 -7.76
N THR A 164 22.55 -20.92 -6.71
CA THR A 164 21.99 -21.19 -5.37
C THR A 164 21.12 -20.03 -4.85
N PRO A 165 19.82 -20.00 -5.21
CA PRO A 165 18.92 -18.90 -4.81
C PRO A 165 18.60 -18.93 -3.31
N THR A 166 18.63 -20.12 -2.70
CA THR A 166 18.37 -20.35 -1.28
C THR A 166 19.65 -20.83 -0.61
N ASN A 167 20.29 -19.94 0.15
CA ASN A 167 21.54 -20.25 0.83
C ASN A 167 21.56 -19.63 2.24
N PHE A 168 22.50 -20.13 3.05
CA PHE A 168 22.76 -19.68 4.42
C PHE A 168 24.07 -18.90 4.52
N ASP A 169 24.51 -18.29 3.42
CA ASP A 169 25.82 -17.61 3.37
C ASP A 169 25.75 -16.19 3.91
N THR A 170 24.59 -15.55 3.77
CA THR A 170 24.34 -14.19 4.27
C THR A 170 23.09 -14.13 5.12
N PHE A 171 23.05 -13.21 6.08
CA PHE A 171 21.93 -13.07 7.00
C PHE A 171 20.57 -12.83 6.31
N PRO A 172 20.43 -11.93 5.29
CA PRO A 172 19.18 -11.78 4.57
C PRO A 172 18.76 -13.02 3.78
N ALA A 173 19.73 -13.72 3.16
CA ALA A 173 19.45 -14.95 2.42
C ALA A 173 19.02 -16.10 3.35
N ALA A 174 19.64 -16.21 4.53
CA ALA A 174 19.27 -17.18 5.56
C ALA A 174 17.84 -16.94 6.07
N ILE A 175 17.45 -15.68 6.31
CA ILE A 175 16.07 -15.33 6.68
C ILE A 175 15.09 -15.75 5.58
N MET A 176 15.38 -15.42 4.32
CA MET A 176 14.53 -15.77 3.18
C MET A 176 14.40 -17.30 3.04
N THR A 177 15.49 -18.03 3.23
CA THR A 177 15.51 -19.50 3.14
C THR A 177 14.66 -20.13 4.25
N VAL A 178 14.80 -19.69 5.50
CA VAL A 178 13.96 -20.18 6.62
C VAL A 178 12.49 -19.84 6.39
N PHE A 179 12.21 -18.62 5.92
CA PHE A 179 10.84 -18.20 5.61
C PHE A 179 10.20 -19.07 4.52
N GLN A 180 10.95 -19.39 3.45
CA GLN A 180 10.49 -20.26 2.37
C GLN A 180 10.23 -21.69 2.86
N VAL A 181 11.11 -22.25 3.69
CA VAL A 181 10.89 -23.58 4.29
C VAL A 181 9.62 -23.57 5.13
N TRP A 182 9.43 -22.57 5.99
CA TRP A 182 8.24 -22.45 6.82
C TRP A 182 6.95 -22.36 6.01
N LEU A 183 6.93 -21.54 4.95
CA LEU A 183 5.80 -21.44 4.03
C LEU A 183 5.50 -22.77 3.33
N ASN A 184 6.51 -23.45 2.80
CA ASN A 184 6.34 -24.74 2.13
C ASN A 184 5.84 -25.83 3.08
N SER A 185 6.28 -25.83 4.34
CA SER A 185 5.80 -26.79 5.34
C SER A 185 4.31 -26.60 5.63
N ILE A 186 3.79 -25.37 5.63
CA ILE A 186 2.36 -25.10 5.84
C ILE A 186 1.52 -25.67 4.69
N VAL A 187 1.96 -25.47 3.45
CA VAL A 187 1.25 -25.93 2.25
C VAL A 187 1.21 -27.46 2.14
N LEU A 188 2.17 -28.18 2.74
CA LEU A 188 2.19 -29.66 2.75
C LEU A 188 1.29 -30.29 3.83
N ILE A 189 0.75 -29.49 4.75
CA ILE A 189 -0.10 -29.97 5.85
C ILE A 189 -1.61 -29.82 5.50
N GLU A 190 -1.95 -29.06 4.45
CA GLU A 190 -3.29 -29.00 3.84
C GLU A 190 -3.42 -29.95 2.65
#